data_AF-A0A0P7ZAT8-F1
#
_entry.id   AF-A0A0P7ZAT8-F1
#
_cell.length_a   1.000
_cell.length_b   1.000
_cell.length_c   1.000
_cell.angle_alpha   90.00
_cell.angle_beta   90.00
_cell.angle_gamma   90.00
#
_symmetry.space_group_name_H-M   'P 1'
#
loop_
_entity.id
_entity.type
_entity.pdbx_description
1 polymer ?
#
loop_
_entity_poly.entity_id
_entity_poly.type
_entity_poly.pdbx_seq_one_letter_code
_entity_poly.pdbx_strand_id
1 'polypeptide(L)'
;MPQRHALVIGISQYRQTCWRNLANACHDAEKIAQYLETYGGYEVTRVPSRYIRPDSGEPGFSQVVDHKCQFEDLVQEIRDFLTNTDPSYELLIYFGGHGFLVSRVVSGQTVGYLAASNSDKQGNNAIPLNEFNELLAERLRRSTTKLVVLLDCCYAGSIIEGTLEKQSLQPIMSLPSQYPNFGILASCRQSQLSYESDVSRHGLFTEAVLRAMDEYYAKKKVLTFAALVHEVGLNLRGTGQEAADSSFQGSSIDIVNSFPVNSSNKNNFIKILGRFNYVQQKRRFQVFLEDANPRIGAFWLRGERDSAQKWLLSQLWLQNVPNSTKAIKKTLTMTTRQNTERILEKLATWLQVEATPEALIKRILENCKTGETVALVFYQVEYLDKGTLEELINTFWNPLVKAAQKTYLRHSLDNPLLLFMVDLGKKGDHPCPINHSSDYNAEHPEQFVELVTQRFQDRDFRWLTDNQTELHPFLKNVSLEAIKKDMIDDNHLPNTKPEEVFTELCDYFGLDWHSDITRQFLAG
;
A
#
# COMPACT_ATOMS: atom_id res chain seq x y z
N MET A 1 -14.35 -2.42 8.12
CA MET A 1 -12.89 -2.58 8.35
C MET A 1 -12.71 -3.07 9.76
N PRO A 2 -11.66 -3.85 10.05
CA PRO A 2 -11.41 -4.27 11.41
C PRO A 2 -11.20 -3.03 12.29
N GLN A 3 -11.83 -2.99 13.46
CA GLN A 3 -11.53 -1.96 14.45
C GLN A 3 -10.09 -2.16 14.95
N ARG A 4 -9.42 -1.07 15.29
CA ARG A 4 -8.03 -1.06 15.74
C ARG A 4 -7.99 -0.73 17.22
N HIS A 5 -7.44 -1.61 18.03
CA HIS A 5 -7.33 -1.41 19.47
C HIS A 5 -5.87 -1.45 19.88
N ALA A 6 -5.45 -0.54 20.76
CA ALA A 6 -4.11 -0.57 21.33
C ALA A 6 -4.15 -0.64 22.85
N LEU A 7 -3.25 -1.43 23.41
CA LEU A 7 -2.94 -1.43 24.85
C LEU A 7 -1.59 -0.77 25.05
N VAL A 8 -1.59 0.38 25.71
CA VAL A 8 -0.40 1.21 25.89
C VAL A 8 -0.07 1.29 27.37
N ILE A 9 1.01 0.61 27.76
CA ILE A 9 1.44 0.41 29.14
C ILE A 9 2.72 1.22 29.40
N GLY A 10 2.71 2.08 30.43
CA GLY A 10 3.87 2.86 30.85
C GLY A 10 4.04 2.84 32.37
N ILE A 11 4.99 2.05 32.88
CA ILE A 11 5.19 1.88 34.33
C ILE A 11 6.46 2.63 34.76
N SER A 12 6.28 3.70 35.53
CA SER A 12 7.38 4.55 36.04
C SER A 12 7.63 4.39 37.55
N GLN A 13 6.59 4.04 38.31
CA GLN A 13 6.67 3.88 39.77
C GLN A 13 6.86 2.43 40.17
N TYR A 14 7.90 2.15 40.96
CA TYR A 14 8.20 0.82 41.49
C TYR A 14 8.45 0.85 43.00
N ARG A 15 8.44 -0.33 43.63
CA ARG A 15 9.00 -0.46 44.97
C ARG A 15 10.52 -0.26 44.89
N GLN A 16 10.99 0.90 45.38
CA GLN A 16 12.39 1.33 45.29
C GLN A 16 13.40 0.34 45.89
N THR A 17 12.96 -0.52 46.82
CA THR A 17 13.77 -1.62 47.37
C THR A 17 14.11 -2.69 46.34
N CYS A 18 13.30 -2.84 45.29
CA CYS A 18 13.47 -3.83 44.23
C CYS A 18 14.01 -3.18 42.94
N TRP A 19 13.39 -2.09 42.51
CA TRP A 19 13.66 -1.43 41.23
C TRP A 19 13.67 0.08 41.38
N ARG A 20 14.55 0.76 40.64
CA ARG A 20 14.52 2.23 40.57
C ARG A 20 13.29 2.68 39.79
N ASN A 21 12.71 3.81 40.17
CA ASN A 21 11.69 4.47 39.36
C ASN A 21 12.29 4.93 38.03
N LEU A 22 11.48 4.91 36.97
CA LEU A 22 11.85 5.41 35.65
C LEU A 22 11.30 6.83 35.48
N ALA A 23 12.06 7.72 34.84
CA ALA A 23 11.63 9.10 34.66
C ALA A 23 10.63 9.28 33.50
N ASN A 24 10.81 8.53 32.41
CA ASN A 24 10.14 8.81 31.14
C ASN A 24 9.08 7.78 30.72
N ALA A 25 9.05 6.56 31.28
CA ALA A 25 8.23 5.47 30.74
C ALA A 25 6.73 5.78 30.65
N CYS A 26 6.17 6.52 31.62
CA CYS A 26 4.78 6.98 31.58
C CYS A 26 4.56 8.07 30.51
N HIS A 27 5.51 9.00 30.40
CA HIS A 27 5.45 10.08 29.41
C HIS A 27 5.54 9.53 27.98
N ASP A 28 6.46 8.59 27.79
CA ASP A 28 6.70 7.84 26.55
C ASP A 28 5.45 7.10 26.10
N ALA A 29 4.85 6.32 27.02
CA ALA A 29 3.60 5.62 26.76
C ALA A 29 2.46 6.58 26.38
N GLU A 30 2.29 7.71 27.07
CA GLU A 30 1.25 8.67 26.73
C GLU A 30 1.45 9.28 25.35
N LYS A 31 2.70 9.55 24.94
CA LYS A 31 2.99 10.05 23.59
C LYS A 31 2.66 9.03 22.51
N ILE A 32 3.02 7.77 22.72
CA ILE A 32 2.63 6.68 21.82
C ILE A 32 1.10 6.56 21.74
N ALA A 33 0.39 6.62 22.87
CA ALA A 33 -1.07 6.56 22.89
C ALA A 33 -1.71 7.67 22.06
N GLN A 34 -1.29 8.92 22.27
CA GLN A 34 -1.76 10.09 21.51
C GLN A 34 -1.50 9.93 20.01
N TYR A 35 -0.33 9.39 19.65
CA TYR A 35 0.02 9.18 18.25
C TYR A 35 -0.88 8.12 17.59
N LEU A 36 -1.09 7.00 18.26
CA LEU A 36 -1.92 5.91 17.76
C LEU A 36 -3.40 6.32 17.62
N GLU A 37 -3.93 7.12 18.55
CA GLU A 37 -5.29 7.68 18.42
C GLU A 37 -5.38 8.66 17.26
N THR A 38 -4.47 9.65 17.24
CA THR A 38 -4.53 10.78 16.30
C THR A 38 -4.31 10.33 14.86
N TYR A 39 -3.35 9.43 14.66
CA TYR A 39 -2.86 9.07 13.32
C TYR A 39 -3.13 7.61 12.95
N GLY A 40 -3.08 6.70 13.92
CA GLY A 40 -3.27 5.26 13.68
C GLY A 40 -4.73 4.81 13.63
N GLY A 41 -5.66 5.64 14.10
CA GLY A 41 -7.08 5.32 14.21
C GLY A 41 -7.39 4.23 15.24
N TYR A 42 -6.55 4.12 16.28
CA TYR A 42 -6.74 3.15 17.36
C TYR A 42 -7.69 3.68 18.43
N GLU A 43 -8.52 2.81 18.99
CA GLU A 43 -9.07 2.96 20.33
C GLU A 43 -8.00 2.50 21.34
N VAL A 44 -7.56 3.39 22.24
CA VAL A 44 -6.39 3.12 23.08
C VAL A 44 -6.77 2.93 24.55
N THR A 45 -6.54 1.72 25.05
CA THR A 45 -6.52 1.40 26.48
C THR A 45 -5.16 1.81 27.07
N ARG A 46 -5.18 2.67 28.08
CA ARG A 46 -4.00 3.22 28.74
C ARG A 46 -3.79 2.58 30.10
N VAL A 47 -2.55 2.23 30.44
CA VAL A 47 -2.22 1.58 31.72
C VAL A 47 -0.91 2.14 32.31
N PRO A 48 -0.90 2.62 33.57
CA PRO A 48 -2.08 2.89 34.41
C PRO A 48 -2.82 4.14 33.90
N SER A 49 -4.16 4.09 33.90
CA SER A 49 -4.99 5.21 33.41
C SER A 49 -5.57 6.07 34.54
N ARG A 50 -5.80 7.33 34.21
CA ARG A 50 -6.70 8.21 34.95
C ARG A 50 -7.60 8.95 33.99
N TYR A 51 -8.88 9.02 34.29
CA TYR A 51 -9.82 9.88 33.59
C TYR A 51 -9.67 11.32 34.12
N ILE A 52 -9.41 12.26 33.21
CA ILE A 52 -9.23 13.67 33.49
C ILE A 52 -10.44 14.41 32.93
N ARG A 53 -11.13 15.18 33.79
CA ARG A 53 -12.18 16.10 33.36
C ARG A 53 -11.63 17.52 33.36
N PRO A 54 -11.54 18.17 32.20
CA PRO A 54 -11.16 19.58 32.11
C PRO A 54 -12.19 20.47 32.81
N ASP A 55 -11.72 21.52 33.50
CA ASP A 55 -12.60 22.53 34.09
C ASP A 55 -13.28 23.42 33.03
N SER A 56 -12.83 23.35 31.77
CA SER A 56 -13.33 24.11 30.62
C SER A 56 -14.68 23.63 30.08
N GLY A 57 -15.26 22.55 30.61
CA GLY A 57 -16.49 21.95 30.10
C GLY A 57 -16.30 21.06 28.87
N GLU A 58 -15.06 20.82 28.46
CA GLU A 58 -14.72 19.86 27.40
C GLU A 58 -14.96 18.40 27.87
N PRO A 59 -15.19 17.46 26.93
CA PRO A 59 -15.25 16.03 27.25
C PRO A 59 -13.97 15.59 27.96
N GLY A 60 -14.11 14.85 29.06
CA GLY A 60 -12.95 14.29 29.74
C GLY A 60 -12.28 13.20 28.91
N PHE A 61 -10.98 13.01 29.14
CA PHE A 61 -10.14 12.06 28.42
C PHE A 61 -9.33 11.19 29.39
N SER A 62 -8.94 10.00 28.94
CA SER A 62 -8.05 9.11 29.69
C SER A 62 -6.60 9.40 29.35
N GLN A 63 -5.72 9.39 30.36
CA GLN A 63 -4.28 9.60 30.19
C GLN A 63 -3.50 8.49 30.91
N VAL A 64 -2.35 8.09 30.37
CA VAL A 64 -1.36 7.31 31.12
C VAL A 64 -0.81 8.23 32.21
N VAL A 65 -0.87 7.79 33.46
CA VAL A 65 -0.44 8.60 34.62
C VAL A 65 0.73 7.98 35.35
N ASP A 66 1.51 8.83 36.01
CA ASP A 66 2.63 8.39 36.84
C ASP A 66 2.10 7.79 38.17
N HIS A 67 1.54 6.59 38.08
CA HIS A 67 0.95 5.84 39.19
C HIS A 67 1.49 4.41 39.24
N LYS A 68 1.31 3.74 40.37
CA LYS A 68 1.68 2.33 40.49
C LYS A 68 0.67 1.46 39.73
N CYS A 69 1.16 0.49 38.97
CA CYS A 69 0.39 -0.56 38.32
C CYS A 69 0.73 -1.88 39.01
N GLN A 70 -0.21 -2.44 39.81
CA GLN A 70 0.05 -3.71 40.49
C GLN A 70 0.00 -4.85 39.48
N PHE A 71 0.67 -5.96 39.80
CA PHE A 71 0.72 -7.16 38.97
C PHE A 71 -0.67 -7.68 38.60
N GLU A 72 -1.59 -7.71 39.56
CA GLU A 72 -2.95 -8.20 39.35
C GLU A 72 -3.69 -7.36 38.31
N ASP A 73 -3.56 -6.03 38.40
CA ASP A 73 -4.15 -5.08 37.45
C ASP A 73 -3.53 -5.25 36.05
N LEU A 74 -2.19 -5.33 35.98
CA LEU A 74 -1.47 -5.48 34.71
C LEU A 74 -1.84 -6.78 33.98
N VAL A 75 -1.91 -7.88 34.72
CA VAL A 75 -2.30 -9.19 34.16
C VAL A 75 -3.75 -9.16 33.67
N GLN A 76 -4.64 -8.53 34.43
CA GLN A 76 -6.05 -8.42 34.05
C GLN A 76 -6.20 -7.63 32.75
N GLU A 77 -5.54 -6.47 32.63
CA GLU A 77 -5.58 -5.64 31.41
C GLU A 77 -5.03 -6.38 30.18
N ILE A 78 -3.89 -7.07 30.32
CA ILE A 78 -3.31 -7.86 29.22
C ILE A 78 -4.25 -9.00 28.80
N ARG A 79 -4.84 -9.71 29.76
CA ARG A 79 -5.79 -10.79 29.48
C ARG A 79 -7.07 -10.27 28.83
N ASP A 80 -7.64 -9.19 29.33
CA ASP A 80 -8.85 -8.61 28.74
C ASP A 80 -8.56 -8.15 27.30
N PHE A 81 -7.43 -7.50 27.08
CA PHE A 81 -7.03 -7.05 25.76
C PHE A 81 -6.80 -8.20 24.76
N LEU A 82 -6.07 -9.25 25.16
CA LEU A 82 -5.74 -10.36 24.26
C LEU A 82 -6.85 -11.39 24.12
N THR A 83 -7.62 -11.64 25.18
CA THR A 83 -8.60 -12.73 25.29
C THR A 83 -10.05 -12.27 25.12
N ASN A 84 -10.41 -11.08 25.59
CA ASN A 84 -11.81 -10.63 25.57
C ASN A 84 -12.13 -9.68 24.39
N THR A 85 -11.13 -9.02 23.81
CA THR A 85 -11.31 -8.22 22.59
C THR A 85 -11.74 -9.09 21.40
N ASP A 86 -12.63 -8.58 20.56
CA ASP A 86 -13.14 -9.25 19.36
C ASP A 86 -11.98 -9.75 18.46
N PRO A 87 -11.95 -11.02 18.02
CA PRO A 87 -10.88 -11.57 17.19
C PRO A 87 -10.77 -10.94 15.80
N SER A 88 -11.78 -10.19 15.36
CA SER A 88 -11.76 -9.42 14.10
C SER A 88 -11.04 -8.08 14.23
N TYR A 89 -10.54 -7.69 15.41
CA TYR A 89 -9.85 -6.42 15.60
C TYR A 89 -8.34 -6.54 15.37
N GLU A 90 -7.74 -5.52 14.78
CA GLU A 90 -6.27 -5.37 14.73
C GLU A 90 -5.79 -4.84 16.08
N LEU A 91 -4.74 -5.45 16.63
CA LEU A 91 -4.23 -5.15 17.96
C LEU A 91 -2.81 -4.60 17.92
N LEU A 92 -2.51 -3.65 18.80
CA LEU A 92 -1.15 -3.19 19.08
C LEU A 92 -0.92 -3.16 20.59
N ILE A 93 0.19 -3.70 21.06
CA ILE A 93 0.63 -3.58 22.45
C ILE A 93 1.91 -2.76 22.47
N TYR A 94 1.94 -1.71 23.28
CA TYR A 94 3.16 -1.00 23.64
C TYR A 94 3.41 -1.19 25.14
N PHE A 95 4.62 -1.61 25.50
CA PHE A 95 5.05 -1.72 26.89
C PHE A 95 6.34 -0.91 27.12
N GLY A 96 6.27 0.09 27.99
CA GLY A 96 7.41 0.85 28.51
C GLY A 96 7.59 0.61 30.01
N GLY A 97 8.73 0.05 30.42
CA GLY A 97 9.00 -0.27 31.83
C GLY A 97 10.22 -1.17 32.03
N HIS A 98 10.41 -1.66 33.25
CA HIS A 98 11.48 -2.62 33.54
C HIS A 98 11.19 -4.00 32.96
N GLY A 99 12.16 -4.54 32.21
CA GLY A 99 12.32 -5.96 31.96
C GLY A 99 13.44 -6.52 32.83
N PHE A 100 13.43 -7.80 33.16
CA PHE A 100 14.56 -8.44 33.87
C PHE A 100 14.66 -9.94 33.62
N LEU A 101 15.84 -10.50 33.88
CA LEU A 101 16.13 -11.92 33.74
C LEU A 101 16.26 -12.58 35.11
N VAL A 102 15.64 -13.76 35.28
CA VAL A 102 15.81 -14.60 36.46
C VAL A 102 16.38 -15.95 36.03
N SER A 103 17.57 -16.28 36.51
CA SER A 103 18.16 -17.60 36.31
C SER A 103 17.57 -18.59 37.33
N ARG A 104 16.91 -19.64 36.84
CA ARG A 104 16.33 -20.70 37.64
C ARG A 104 17.39 -21.77 37.88
N VAL A 105 17.91 -21.82 39.12
CA VAL A 105 19.02 -22.71 39.50
C VAL A 105 18.73 -24.19 39.21
N VAL A 106 17.49 -24.63 39.41
CA VAL A 106 17.10 -26.04 39.24
C VAL A 106 16.99 -26.45 37.77
N SER A 107 16.36 -25.62 36.92
CA SER A 107 16.20 -25.95 35.49
C SER A 107 17.39 -25.51 34.63
N GLY A 108 18.30 -24.69 35.17
CA GLY A 108 19.37 -24.02 34.43
C GLY A 108 18.85 -22.99 33.41
N GLN A 109 17.54 -22.76 33.36
CA GLN A 109 16.93 -21.86 32.38
C GLN A 109 16.93 -20.43 32.89
N THR A 110 17.17 -19.48 31.99
CA THR A 110 16.98 -18.06 32.25
C THR A 110 15.64 -17.64 31.66
N VAL A 111 14.79 -17.07 32.51
CA VAL A 111 13.44 -16.62 32.13
C VAL A 111 13.41 -15.09 32.16
N GLY A 112 12.88 -14.48 31.11
CA GLY A 112 12.64 -13.03 31.07
C GLY A 112 11.27 -12.66 31.64
N TYR A 113 11.20 -11.48 32.25
CA TYR A 113 10.02 -10.96 32.92
C TYR A 113 9.74 -9.52 32.53
N LEU A 114 8.45 -9.16 32.45
CA LEU A 114 7.97 -7.78 32.46
C LEU A 114 7.55 -7.42 33.90
N ALA A 115 8.10 -6.31 34.42
CA ALA A 115 7.87 -5.91 35.80
C ALA A 115 6.62 -5.03 35.97
N ALA A 116 5.76 -5.41 36.91
CA ALA A 116 4.77 -4.52 37.53
C ALA A 116 5.40 -3.71 38.67
N SER A 117 4.67 -2.72 39.21
CA SER A 117 5.17 -1.86 40.28
C SER A 117 5.54 -2.60 41.57
N ASN A 118 4.92 -3.75 41.83
CA ASN A 118 5.15 -4.61 43.00
C ASN A 118 6.01 -5.85 42.71
N SER A 119 6.65 -5.94 41.54
CA SER A 119 7.56 -7.04 41.22
C SER A 119 8.80 -7.05 42.12
N ASP A 120 9.31 -8.25 42.42
CA ASP A 120 10.63 -8.43 43.02
C ASP A 120 11.65 -9.03 42.04
N LYS A 121 12.90 -9.16 42.51
CA LYS A 121 14.02 -9.66 41.69
C LYS A 121 14.00 -11.18 41.50
N GLN A 122 13.11 -11.90 42.18
CA GLN A 122 12.92 -13.34 42.06
C GLN A 122 11.84 -13.69 41.02
N GLY A 123 11.19 -12.69 40.44
CA GLY A 123 10.12 -12.85 39.47
C GLY A 123 8.74 -13.01 40.11
N ASN A 124 8.58 -12.74 41.41
CA ASN A 124 7.24 -12.67 42.00
C ASN A 124 6.56 -11.38 41.55
N ASN A 125 5.25 -11.45 41.34
CA ASN A 125 4.43 -10.34 40.85
C ASN A 125 4.97 -9.72 39.55
N ALA A 126 5.53 -10.54 38.66
CA ALA A 126 6.05 -10.13 37.35
C ALA A 126 5.55 -11.11 36.29
N ILE A 127 5.38 -10.65 35.05
CA ILE A 127 4.83 -11.47 33.97
C ILE A 127 5.97 -12.21 33.27
N PRO A 128 6.03 -13.55 33.33
CA PRO A 128 7.01 -14.31 32.58
C PRO A 128 6.77 -14.16 31.07
N LEU A 129 7.83 -13.94 30.28
CA LEU A 129 7.70 -13.80 28.84
C LEU A 129 7.14 -15.06 28.16
N ASN A 130 7.38 -16.25 28.70
CA ASN A 130 6.78 -17.47 28.17
C ASN A 130 5.25 -17.49 28.34
N GLU A 131 4.72 -17.04 29.48
CA GLU A 131 3.25 -16.92 29.68
C GLU A 131 2.66 -15.82 28.80
N PHE A 132 3.37 -14.70 28.64
CA PHE A 132 2.96 -13.66 27.70
C PHE A 132 2.89 -14.19 26.26
N ASN A 133 3.88 -14.99 25.84
CA ASN A 133 3.92 -15.61 24.51
C ASN A 133 2.76 -16.59 24.28
N GLU A 134 2.36 -17.33 25.31
CA GLU A 134 1.21 -18.23 25.25
C GLU A 134 -0.08 -17.45 24.97
N LEU A 135 -0.29 -16.32 25.67
CA LEU A 135 -1.45 -15.45 25.42
C LEU A 135 -1.45 -14.85 24.00
N LEU A 136 -0.29 -14.43 23.50
CA LEU A 136 -0.16 -13.95 22.11
C LEU A 136 -0.49 -15.06 21.11
N ALA A 137 0.04 -16.26 21.32
CA ALA A 137 -0.23 -17.41 20.46
C ALA A 137 -1.72 -17.81 20.49
N GLU A 138 -2.36 -17.77 21.65
CA GLU A 138 -3.81 -17.99 21.77
C GLU A 138 -4.63 -16.97 20.97
N ARG A 139 -4.28 -15.67 21.06
CA ARG A 139 -4.88 -14.62 20.24
C ARG A 139 -4.69 -14.88 18.74
N LEU A 140 -3.48 -15.22 18.32
CA LEU A 140 -3.13 -15.43 16.92
C LEU A 140 -3.80 -16.70 16.32
N ARG A 141 -4.02 -17.75 17.11
CA ARG A 141 -4.72 -18.96 16.63
C ARG A 141 -6.18 -18.71 16.25
N ARG A 142 -6.82 -17.75 16.92
CA ARG A 142 -8.26 -17.47 16.75
C ARG A 142 -8.55 -16.21 15.93
N SER A 143 -7.52 -15.54 15.42
CA SER A 143 -7.63 -14.26 14.71
C SER A 143 -6.79 -14.26 13.44
N THR A 144 -7.34 -13.75 12.35
CA THR A 144 -6.63 -13.54 11.08
C THR A 144 -6.19 -12.08 10.89
N THR A 145 -6.47 -11.20 11.86
CA THR A 145 -6.13 -9.78 11.83
C THR A 145 -4.76 -9.50 12.45
N LYS A 146 -4.22 -8.31 12.19
CA LYS A 146 -2.85 -7.93 12.55
C LYS A 146 -2.68 -7.81 14.07
N LEU A 147 -1.56 -8.28 14.61
CA LEU A 147 -1.12 -8.06 16.00
C LEU A 147 0.32 -7.56 16.01
N VAL A 148 0.56 -6.43 16.68
CA VAL A 148 1.90 -5.83 16.81
C VAL A 148 2.26 -5.66 18.27
N VAL A 149 3.50 -5.97 18.62
CA VAL A 149 4.03 -5.78 19.98
C VAL A 149 5.29 -4.93 19.92
N LEU A 150 5.31 -3.83 20.67
CA LEU A 150 6.44 -2.91 20.84
C LEU A 150 6.90 -2.97 22.30
N LEU A 151 8.13 -3.40 22.56
CA LEU A 151 8.69 -3.56 23.91
C LEU A 151 9.83 -2.58 24.14
N ASP A 152 9.57 -1.46 24.84
CA ASP A 152 10.59 -0.57 25.40
C ASP A 152 10.91 -0.98 26.84
N CYS A 153 11.55 -2.14 26.96
CA CYS A 153 12.00 -2.66 28.24
C CYS A 153 13.44 -3.19 28.12
N CYS A 154 14.39 -2.45 28.68
CA CYS A 154 15.74 -2.95 28.88
C CYS A 154 15.76 -3.90 30.09
N TYR A 155 16.60 -4.94 30.03
CA TYR A 155 16.84 -5.84 31.15
C TYR A 155 17.74 -5.17 32.20
N ALA A 156 17.17 -4.24 32.95
CA ALA A 156 17.91 -3.44 33.92
C ALA A 156 18.31 -4.31 35.13
N GLY A 157 19.59 -4.72 35.19
CA GLY A 157 20.18 -5.22 36.43
C GLY A 157 21.00 -6.50 36.35
N SER A 158 21.23 -7.06 35.17
CA SER A 158 22.13 -8.20 35.02
C SER A 158 23.39 -7.79 34.25
N ILE A 159 24.57 -8.16 34.77
CA ILE A 159 25.88 -8.03 34.10
C ILE A 159 25.94 -9.10 32.99
N ILE A 160 24.93 -9.09 32.12
CA ILE A 160 24.66 -10.15 31.20
C ILE A 160 24.90 -9.61 29.80
N GLU A 161 25.78 -10.28 29.08
CA GLU A 161 26.07 -10.05 27.67
C GLU A 161 24.78 -10.12 26.85
N GLY A 162 24.61 -9.23 25.86
CA GLY A 162 23.39 -9.12 25.03
C GLY A 162 22.96 -10.43 24.34
N THR A 163 23.83 -11.45 24.28
CA THR A 163 23.50 -12.81 23.82
C THR A 163 22.38 -13.46 24.65
N LEU A 164 22.38 -13.30 25.97
CA LEU A 164 21.39 -13.93 26.85
C LEU A 164 20.05 -13.18 26.84
N GLU A 165 20.06 -11.85 26.66
CA GLU A 165 18.84 -11.07 26.40
C GLU A 165 18.17 -11.56 25.11
N LYS A 166 18.94 -11.67 24.02
CA LYS A 166 18.47 -12.19 22.73
C LYS A 166 17.94 -13.62 22.84
N GLN A 167 18.52 -14.48 23.69
CA GLN A 167 18.04 -15.84 23.96
C GLN A 167 16.67 -15.85 24.65
N SER A 168 16.45 -14.98 25.64
CA SER A 168 15.18 -14.89 26.36
C SER A 168 14.00 -14.42 25.48
N LEU A 169 14.30 -13.65 24.43
CA LEU A 169 13.33 -13.20 23.42
C LEU A 169 13.13 -14.22 22.28
N GLN A 170 13.96 -15.25 22.12
CA GLN A 170 13.84 -16.20 21.01
C GLN A 170 12.43 -16.82 20.87
N PRO A 171 11.74 -17.23 21.95
CA PRO A 171 10.42 -17.83 21.82
C PRO A 171 9.40 -16.87 21.18
N ILE A 172 9.37 -15.60 21.61
CA ILE A 172 8.46 -14.59 21.03
C ILE A 172 8.86 -14.21 19.60
N MET A 173 10.18 -14.11 19.34
CA MET A 173 10.73 -13.78 18.03
C MET A 173 10.53 -14.91 17.01
N SER A 174 10.24 -16.13 17.44
CA SER A 174 9.93 -17.26 16.57
C SER A 174 8.48 -17.32 16.10
N LEU A 175 7.54 -16.67 16.83
CA LEU A 175 6.10 -16.71 16.51
C LEU A 175 5.76 -16.23 15.10
N PRO A 176 6.38 -15.16 14.54
CA PRO A 176 6.05 -14.70 13.19
C PRO A 176 6.28 -15.73 12.09
N SER A 177 7.15 -16.74 12.30
CA SER A 177 7.31 -17.85 11.35
C SER A 177 6.06 -18.73 11.22
N GLN A 178 5.21 -18.74 12.26
CA GLN A 178 3.96 -19.50 12.31
C GLN A 178 2.74 -18.62 12.03
N TYR A 179 2.85 -17.31 12.28
CA TYR A 179 1.74 -16.36 12.22
C TYR A 179 2.13 -15.11 11.40
N PRO A 180 1.83 -15.07 10.08
CA PRO A 180 2.26 -13.99 9.19
C PRO A 180 1.70 -12.60 9.51
N ASN A 181 0.60 -12.56 10.28
CA ASN A 181 -0.08 -11.35 10.77
C ASN A 181 0.52 -10.80 12.08
N PHE A 182 1.62 -11.37 12.58
CA PHE A 182 2.28 -10.95 13.81
C PHE A 182 3.60 -10.22 13.52
N GLY A 183 3.83 -9.11 14.22
CA GLY A 183 5.10 -8.39 14.23
C GLY A 183 5.50 -8.00 15.65
N ILE A 184 6.79 -8.13 15.97
CA ILE A 184 7.32 -7.70 17.26
C ILE A 184 8.62 -6.91 17.09
N LEU A 185 8.72 -5.80 17.81
CA LEU A 185 9.91 -4.95 17.87
C LEU A 185 10.23 -4.68 19.35
N ALA A 186 11.46 -4.98 19.77
CA ALA A 186 11.90 -4.83 21.15
C ALA A 186 13.22 -4.05 21.24
N SER A 187 13.37 -3.24 22.27
CA SER A 187 14.64 -2.59 22.61
C SER A 187 15.64 -3.64 23.13
N CYS A 188 16.89 -3.61 22.69
CA CYS A 188 17.99 -4.50 23.13
C CYS A 188 19.29 -3.71 23.32
N ARG A 189 20.21 -4.20 24.16
CA ARG A 189 21.52 -3.56 24.34
C ARG A 189 22.57 -4.17 23.41
N GLN A 190 23.36 -3.33 22.75
CA GLN A 190 24.66 -3.76 22.25
C GLN A 190 25.58 -3.89 23.47
N SER A 191 26.36 -4.95 23.58
CA SER A 191 27.13 -5.27 24.79
C SER A 191 28.14 -4.16 25.16
N GLN A 192 27.72 -3.15 25.93
CA GLN A 192 28.49 -2.27 26.81
C GLN A 192 27.56 -1.16 27.38
N LEU A 193 27.60 -1.00 28.71
CA LEU A 193 27.11 0.11 29.56
C LEU A 193 26.02 1.04 28.98
N SER A 194 24.80 0.98 29.51
CA SER A 194 23.70 1.87 29.12
C SER A 194 23.89 3.31 29.58
N TYR A 195 23.68 4.24 28.66
CA TYR A 195 23.47 5.65 28.95
C TYR A 195 21.97 5.97 28.81
N GLU A 196 21.42 6.67 29.80
CA GLU A 196 20.27 7.54 29.57
C GLU A 196 20.81 8.78 28.84
N SER A 197 20.13 9.23 27.79
CA SER A 197 20.47 10.48 27.12
C SER A 197 20.00 11.64 28.00
N ASP A 198 20.94 12.39 28.58
CA ASP A 198 20.66 13.64 29.31
C ASP A 198 20.08 14.76 28.40
N VAL A 199 19.89 14.49 27.10
CA VAL A 199 19.50 15.48 26.08
C VAL A 199 18.06 15.28 25.57
N SER A 200 17.44 14.10 25.74
CA SER A 200 16.07 13.80 25.29
C SER A 200 15.10 13.57 26.46
N ARG A 201 13.86 14.06 26.36
CA ARG A 201 12.79 13.84 27.36
C ARG A 201 12.13 12.44 27.28
N HIS A 202 12.69 11.55 26.47
CA HIS A 202 12.16 10.23 26.14
C HIS A 202 13.24 9.15 26.25
N GLY A 203 12.83 7.90 26.49
CA GLY A 203 13.71 6.73 26.27
C GLY A 203 14.18 6.65 24.81
N LEU A 204 15.41 6.17 24.57
CA LEU A 204 16.03 6.16 23.24
C LEU A 204 15.21 5.37 22.20
N PHE A 205 14.65 4.23 22.60
CA PHE A 205 13.81 3.41 21.73
C PHE A 205 12.48 4.10 21.42
N THR A 206 11.76 4.60 22.43
CA THR A 206 10.53 5.37 22.23
C THR A 206 10.77 6.59 21.32
N GLU A 207 11.82 7.37 21.56
CA GLU A 207 12.17 8.52 20.72
C GLU A 207 12.36 8.10 19.25
N ALA A 208 13.05 6.99 19.01
CA ALA A 208 13.25 6.44 17.67
C ALA A 208 11.93 6.01 17.00
N VAL A 209 11.00 5.42 17.77
CA VAL A 209 9.65 5.05 17.30
C VAL A 209 8.83 6.29 16.98
N LEU A 210 8.81 7.30 17.86
CA LEU A 210 8.09 8.55 17.66
C LEU A 210 8.61 9.32 16.44
N ARG A 211 9.93 9.39 16.25
CA ARG A 211 10.53 10.00 15.04
C ARG A 211 10.15 9.25 13.77
N ALA A 212 10.24 7.91 13.78
CA ALA A 212 9.83 7.10 12.64
C ALA A 212 8.35 7.35 12.29
N MET A 213 7.51 7.46 13.32
CA MET A 213 6.11 7.81 13.21
C MET A 213 5.91 9.21 12.59
N ASP A 214 6.54 10.25 13.15
CA ASP A 214 6.44 11.65 12.70
C ASP A 214 6.93 11.83 11.26
N GLU A 215 8.11 11.30 10.92
CA GLU A 215 8.70 11.44 9.58
C GLU A 215 7.86 10.76 8.51
N TYR A 216 7.29 9.59 8.80
CA TYR A 216 6.42 8.87 7.87
C TYR A 216 5.04 9.50 7.76
N TYR A 217 4.50 10.08 8.83
CA TYR A 217 3.25 10.83 8.73
C TYR A 217 3.42 12.11 7.91
N ALA A 218 4.55 12.81 8.07
CA ALA A 218 4.88 14.00 7.28
C ALA A 218 5.10 13.70 5.78
N LYS A 219 5.46 12.47 5.39
CA LYS A 219 5.89 12.15 4.02
C LYS A 219 5.08 11.09 3.28
N LYS A 220 4.44 10.12 3.96
CA LYS A 220 3.95 8.87 3.34
C LYS A 220 2.58 8.38 3.81
N LYS A 221 2.00 8.96 4.88
CA LYS A 221 0.64 8.71 5.43
C LYS A 221 0.26 7.26 5.80
N VAL A 222 1.11 6.29 5.46
CA VAL A 222 1.09 4.88 5.86
C VAL A 222 2.46 4.51 6.43
N LEU A 223 2.48 4.03 7.68
CA LEU A 223 3.66 3.45 8.31
C LEU A 223 3.46 1.95 8.47
N THR A 224 4.23 1.15 7.72
CA THR A 224 4.25 -0.30 7.88
C THR A 224 5.20 -0.73 8.99
N PHE A 225 5.03 -1.93 9.52
CA PHE A 225 5.93 -2.50 10.52
C PHE A 225 7.37 -2.60 10.00
N ALA A 226 7.56 -3.07 8.75
CA ALA A 226 8.88 -3.13 8.13
C ALA A 226 9.55 -1.74 8.01
N ALA A 227 8.77 -0.70 7.68
CA ALA A 227 9.26 0.67 7.65
C ALA A 227 9.62 1.18 9.05
N LEU A 228 8.78 0.89 10.05
CA LEU A 228 9.05 1.23 11.45
C LEU A 228 10.36 0.59 11.92
N VAL A 229 10.57 -0.70 11.68
CA VAL A 229 11.82 -1.42 12.02
C VAL A 229 13.03 -0.75 11.37
N HIS A 230 12.95 -0.45 10.08
CA HIS A 230 14.04 0.20 9.34
C HIS A 230 14.43 1.54 9.96
N GLU A 231 13.46 2.43 10.19
CA GLU A 231 13.71 3.77 10.70
C GLU A 231 14.16 3.76 12.16
N VAL A 232 13.55 2.93 13.01
CA VAL A 232 14.01 2.75 14.40
C VAL A 232 15.46 2.27 14.39
N GLY A 233 15.80 1.31 13.53
CA GLY A 233 17.16 0.83 13.35
C GLY A 233 18.15 1.94 12.94
N LEU A 234 17.74 2.86 12.04
CA LEU A 234 18.55 4.01 11.65
C LEU A 234 18.74 5.00 12.81
N ASN A 235 17.65 5.33 13.50
CA ASN A 235 17.64 6.31 14.60
C ASN A 235 18.44 5.83 15.82
N LEU A 236 18.56 4.51 16.04
CA LEU A 236 19.35 3.95 17.12
C LEU A 236 20.84 3.76 16.78
N ARG A 237 21.28 3.98 15.53
CA ARG A 237 22.70 3.81 15.15
C ARG A 237 23.61 4.72 15.96
N GLY A 238 24.63 4.12 16.57
CA GLY A 238 25.62 4.86 17.37
C GLY A 238 25.14 5.26 18.77
N THR A 239 23.92 4.88 19.18
CA THR A 239 23.40 5.17 20.53
C THR A 239 23.83 4.15 21.59
N GLY A 240 24.33 2.99 21.17
CA GLY A 240 24.61 1.83 22.04
C GLY A 240 23.39 0.94 22.32
N GLN A 241 22.19 1.35 21.89
CA GLN A 241 20.99 0.53 21.85
C GLN A 241 20.76 -0.01 20.43
N GLU A 242 20.25 -1.24 20.33
CA GLU A 242 19.80 -1.85 19.08
C GLU A 242 18.32 -2.24 19.21
N ALA A 243 17.63 -2.39 18.09
CA ALA A 243 16.31 -2.99 18.07
C ALA A 243 16.43 -4.47 17.65
N ALA A 244 15.69 -5.34 18.32
CA ALA A 244 15.47 -6.72 17.89
C ALA A 244 14.05 -6.83 17.34
N ASP A 245 13.92 -7.29 16.11
CA ASP A 245 12.64 -7.42 15.43
C ASP A 245 12.40 -8.84 14.91
N SER A 246 11.12 -9.18 14.73
CA SER A 246 10.72 -10.35 13.96
C SER A 246 9.35 -10.13 13.33
N SER A 247 9.24 -10.47 12.05
CA SER A 247 8.01 -10.49 11.26
C SER A 247 8.15 -11.49 10.11
N PHE A 248 7.04 -11.96 9.55
CA PHE A 248 7.09 -12.84 8.38
C PHE A 248 7.49 -12.07 7.12
N GLN A 249 8.71 -12.29 6.62
CA GLN A 249 9.26 -11.81 5.33
C GLN A 249 8.79 -10.40 4.89
N GLY A 250 8.99 -9.38 5.73
CA GLY A 250 8.69 -7.99 5.35
C GLY A 250 7.19 -7.71 5.19
N SER A 251 6.36 -8.31 6.04
CA SER A 251 4.91 -8.18 6.01
C SER A 251 4.43 -6.72 5.98
N SER A 252 3.41 -6.47 5.15
CA SER A 252 2.67 -5.19 5.07
C SER A 252 1.69 -5.05 6.25
N ILE A 253 2.23 -5.14 7.46
CA ILE A 253 1.47 -4.85 8.68
C ILE A 253 1.42 -3.33 8.82
N ASP A 254 0.24 -2.73 8.74
CA ASP A 254 0.11 -1.27 8.77
C ASP A 254 -0.08 -0.84 10.22
N ILE A 255 0.89 -0.12 10.76
CA ILE A 255 0.84 0.48 12.10
C ILE A 255 -0.04 1.72 12.03
N VAL A 256 0.28 2.63 11.11
CA VAL A 256 -0.49 3.85 10.89
C VAL A 256 -1.03 3.79 9.48
N ASN A 257 -2.34 3.95 9.31
CA ASN A 257 -2.95 4.09 8.00
C ASN A 257 -4.07 5.14 8.08
N SER A 258 -3.78 6.33 7.57
CA SER A 258 -4.70 7.46 7.58
C SER A 258 -5.95 7.23 6.72
N PHE A 259 -5.94 6.21 5.85
CA PHE A 259 -6.96 5.96 4.84
C PHE A 259 -7.26 4.46 4.73
N PRO A 260 -7.92 3.86 5.72
CA PRO A 260 -8.31 2.48 5.60
C PRO A 260 -9.44 2.47 4.52
N VAL A 261 -9.18 1.86 3.36
CA VAL A 261 -10.17 1.71 2.28
C VAL A 261 -10.70 0.28 2.31
N ASN A 262 -12.00 0.08 2.51
CA ASN A 262 -12.60 -1.24 2.30
C ASN A 262 -12.72 -1.54 0.78
N SER A 263 -12.84 -2.80 0.39
CA SER A 263 -12.88 -3.19 -1.04
C SER A 263 -14.03 -2.57 -1.85
N SER A 264 -15.18 -2.28 -1.22
CA SER A 264 -16.31 -1.58 -1.85
C SER A 264 -15.96 -0.10 -2.14
N ASN A 265 -15.30 0.56 -1.19
CA ASN A 265 -14.81 1.94 -1.31
C ASN A 265 -13.71 2.03 -2.37
N LYS A 266 -12.81 1.03 -2.48
CA LYS A 266 -11.76 1.01 -3.51
C LYS A 266 -12.34 1.02 -4.93
N ASN A 267 -13.32 0.16 -5.22
CA ASN A 267 -13.97 0.15 -6.54
C ASN A 267 -14.73 1.45 -6.82
N ASN A 268 -15.32 2.05 -5.79
CA ASN A 268 -15.97 3.35 -5.93
C ASN A 268 -14.95 4.44 -6.27
N PHE A 269 -13.82 4.49 -5.55
CA PHE A 269 -12.75 5.44 -5.83
C PHE A 269 -12.20 5.29 -7.25
N ILE A 270 -11.92 4.06 -7.71
CA ILE A 270 -11.43 3.82 -9.08
C ILE A 270 -12.39 4.41 -10.13
N LYS A 271 -13.71 4.30 -9.91
CA LYS A 271 -14.71 4.91 -10.80
C LYS A 271 -14.64 6.43 -10.79
N ILE A 272 -14.51 7.04 -9.60
CA ILE A 272 -14.41 8.50 -9.46
C ILE A 272 -13.10 8.99 -10.08
N LEU A 273 -11.97 8.34 -9.75
CA LEU A 273 -10.63 8.63 -10.30
C LEU A 273 -10.62 8.53 -11.81
N GLY A 274 -11.36 7.57 -12.36
CA GLY A 274 -11.49 7.44 -13.80
C GLY A 274 -12.18 8.61 -14.49
N ARG A 275 -12.84 9.53 -13.76
CA ARG A 275 -13.34 10.81 -14.30
C ARG A 275 -12.27 11.91 -14.29
N PHE A 276 -11.10 11.66 -13.71
CA PHE A 276 -9.98 12.61 -13.70
C PHE A 276 -9.31 12.70 -15.06
N ASN A 277 -9.33 13.92 -15.62
CA ASN A 277 -8.72 14.33 -16.88
C ASN A 277 -9.04 13.46 -18.13
N TYR A 278 -8.38 13.78 -19.24
CA TYR A 278 -8.44 13.14 -20.55
C TYR A 278 -9.85 13.08 -21.17
N VAL A 279 -10.68 14.08 -20.85
CA VAL A 279 -12.07 14.18 -21.31
C VAL A 279 -12.14 14.20 -22.85
N GLN A 280 -11.22 14.89 -23.51
CA GLN A 280 -11.19 14.98 -24.98
C GLN A 280 -10.87 13.63 -25.63
N GLN A 281 -9.87 12.90 -25.11
CA GLN A 281 -9.45 11.59 -25.60
C GLN A 281 -10.57 10.56 -25.39
N LYS A 282 -11.21 10.59 -24.21
CA LYS A 282 -12.40 9.77 -23.91
C LYS A 282 -13.55 10.07 -24.87
N ARG A 283 -13.83 11.35 -25.14
CA ARG A 283 -14.87 11.76 -26.08
C ARG A 283 -14.59 11.25 -27.50
N ARG A 284 -13.35 11.35 -27.98
CA ARG A 284 -12.95 10.81 -29.29
C ARG A 284 -13.17 9.29 -29.39
N PHE A 285 -12.85 8.57 -28.32
CA PHE A 285 -13.11 7.13 -28.26
C PHE A 285 -14.61 6.79 -28.19
N GLN A 286 -15.40 7.61 -27.47
CA GLN A 286 -16.85 7.47 -27.41
C GLN A 286 -17.52 7.69 -28.78
N VAL A 287 -17.09 8.71 -29.53
CA VAL A 287 -17.56 8.95 -30.91
C VAL A 287 -17.35 7.72 -31.77
N PHE A 288 -16.21 7.03 -31.65
CA PHE A 288 -16.00 5.74 -32.33
C PHE A 288 -17.04 4.68 -31.89
N LEU A 289 -17.29 4.51 -30.60
CA LEU A 289 -18.24 3.49 -30.13
C LEU A 289 -19.67 3.76 -30.57
N GLU A 290 -20.05 5.04 -30.69
CA GLU A 290 -21.39 5.49 -31.06
C GLU A 290 -21.61 5.47 -32.57
N ASP A 291 -20.66 5.99 -33.35
CA ASP A 291 -20.83 6.25 -34.78
C ASP A 291 -20.29 5.14 -35.69
N ALA A 292 -19.38 4.28 -35.20
CA ALA A 292 -18.77 3.25 -36.03
C ALA A 292 -19.76 2.10 -36.31
N ASN A 293 -20.01 1.85 -37.60
CA ASN A 293 -20.77 0.70 -38.06
C ASN A 293 -20.11 0.12 -39.33
N PRO A 294 -19.33 -0.97 -39.24
CA PRO A 294 -19.03 -1.77 -38.04
C PRO A 294 -18.01 -1.14 -37.08
N ARG A 295 -18.07 -1.50 -35.78
CA ARG A 295 -17.17 -1.00 -34.71
C ARG A 295 -15.74 -1.54 -34.81
N ILE A 296 -15.00 -1.10 -35.83
CA ILE A 296 -13.60 -1.42 -36.06
C ILE A 296 -12.77 -0.14 -35.95
N GLY A 297 -11.72 -0.12 -35.13
CA GLY A 297 -10.90 1.06 -34.94
C GLY A 297 -9.50 0.79 -34.41
N ALA A 298 -8.56 1.66 -34.81
CA ALA A 298 -7.19 1.68 -34.34
C ALA A 298 -6.88 3.00 -33.62
N PHE A 299 -6.15 2.92 -32.51
CA PHE A 299 -5.83 4.06 -31.66
C PHE A 299 -4.33 4.09 -31.37
N TRP A 300 -3.72 5.24 -31.62
CA TRP A 300 -2.33 5.51 -31.27
C TRP A 300 -2.29 6.38 -30.01
N LEU A 301 -1.88 5.78 -28.88
CA LEU A 301 -1.73 6.47 -27.61
C LEU A 301 -0.28 6.92 -27.48
N ARG A 302 -0.05 8.23 -27.45
CA ARG A 302 1.29 8.80 -27.25
C ARG A 302 1.32 9.87 -26.19
N GLY A 303 2.52 10.34 -25.87
CA GLY A 303 2.75 11.47 -24.99
C GLY A 303 4.21 11.50 -24.54
N GLU A 304 4.52 12.39 -23.61
CA GLU A 304 5.83 12.44 -22.96
C GLU A 304 6.16 11.11 -22.25
N ARG A 305 7.43 10.96 -21.85
CA ARG A 305 7.90 9.74 -21.21
C ARG A 305 7.11 9.45 -19.94
N ASP A 306 6.42 8.31 -19.93
CA ASP A 306 5.56 7.85 -18.83
C ASP A 306 4.41 8.83 -18.48
N SER A 307 3.90 9.58 -19.47
CA SER A 307 2.85 10.61 -19.31
C SER A 307 1.41 10.09 -19.21
N ALA A 308 1.20 8.96 -18.53
CA ALA A 308 -0.10 8.33 -18.27
C ALA A 308 -0.81 7.69 -19.49
N GLN A 309 -0.09 7.28 -20.54
CA GLN A 309 -0.65 6.52 -21.67
C GLN A 309 -1.30 5.20 -21.23
N LYS A 310 -0.65 4.47 -20.31
CA LYS A 310 -1.20 3.24 -19.71
C LYS A 310 -2.50 3.52 -18.98
N TRP A 311 -2.55 4.62 -18.23
CA TRP A 311 -3.75 5.05 -17.53
C TRP A 311 -4.86 5.42 -18.51
N LEU A 312 -4.59 6.22 -19.54
CA LEU A 312 -5.58 6.54 -20.55
C LEU A 312 -6.17 5.26 -21.16
N LEU A 313 -5.33 4.31 -21.58
CA LEU A 313 -5.82 3.03 -22.10
C LEU A 313 -6.71 2.31 -21.09
N SER A 314 -6.33 2.27 -19.82
CA SER A 314 -7.12 1.64 -18.77
C SER A 314 -8.52 2.23 -18.65
N GLN A 315 -8.63 3.56 -18.81
CA GLN A 315 -9.89 4.27 -18.71
C GLN A 315 -10.78 4.00 -19.92
N LEU A 316 -10.21 4.07 -21.13
CA LEU A 316 -10.94 3.69 -22.34
C LEU A 316 -11.44 2.24 -22.26
N TRP A 317 -10.63 1.34 -21.69
CA TRP A 317 -10.98 -0.07 -21.58
C TRP A 317 -12.08 -0.33 -20.54
N LEU A 318 -11.89 0.08 -19.28
CA LEU A 318 -12.82 -0.28 -18.21
C LEU A 318 -14.15 0.47 -18.29
N GLN A 319 -14.14 1.73 -18.73
CA GLN A 319 -15.34 2.56 -18.66
C GLN A 319 -16.16 2.53 -19.94
N ASN A 320 -15.53 2.29 -21.09
CA ASN A 320 -16.19 2.49 -22.39
C ASN A 320 -16.35 1.19 -23.19
N VAL A 321 -15.44 0.21 -23.06
CA VAL A 321 -15.55 -1.03 -23.85
C VAL A 321 -16.65 -1.94 -23.28
N PRO A 322 -17.67 -2.31 -24.09
CA PRO A 322 -18.73 -3.22 -23.67
C PRO A 322 -18.16 -4.59 -23.27
N ASN A 323 -18.62 -5.11 -22.12
CA ASN A 323 -18.21 -6.41 -21.56
C ASN A 323 -16.68 -6.62 -21.53
N SER A 324 -15.92 -5.56 -21.22
CA SER A 324 -14.44 -5.56 -21.23
C SER A 324 -13.77 -6.65 -20.38
N THR A 325 -14.49 -7.23 -19.41
CA THR A 325 -14.03 -8.36 -18.58
C THR A 325 -14.07 -9.72 -19.28
N LYS A 326 -14.91 -9.89 -20.31
CA LYS A 326 -15.00 -11.12 -21.12
C LYS A 326 -14.31 -11.01 -22.48
N ALA A 327 -13.80 -9.82 -22.79
CA ALA A 327 -13.13 -9.53 -24.05
C ALA A 327 -11.93 -10.45 -24.31
N ILE A 328 -11.78 -10.85 -25.57
CA ILE A 328 -10.63 -11.61 -26.07
C ILE A 328 -9.51 -10.61 -26.37
N LYS A 329 -8.68 -10.34 -25.36
CA LYS A 329 -7.58 -9.35 -25.42
C LYS A 329 -6.23 -10.04 -25.55
N LYS A 330 -5.35 -9.51 -26.40
CA LYS A 330 -3.91 -9.86 -26.40
C LYS A 330 -3.04 -8.63 -26.20
N THR A 331 -2.20 -8.69 -25.16
CA THR A 331 -1.16 -7.69 -24.91
C THR A 331 0.21 -8.19 -25.36
N LEU A 332 0.94 -7.39 -26.14
CA LEU A 332 2.35 -7.60 -26.50
C LEU A 332 3.17 -6.38 -26.08
N THR A 333 4.35 -6.59 -25.51
CA THR A 333 5.29 -5.51 -25.17
C THR A 333 6.55 -5.63 -26.04
N MET A 334 6.93 -4.53 -26.70
CA MET A 334 8.13 -4.43 -27.52
C MET A 334 9.31 -3.96 -26.66
N THR A 335 9.98 -4.88 -25.99
CA THR A 335 11.13 -4.55 -25.12
C THR A 335 12.42 -4.26 -25.90
N THR A 336 12.49 -4.66 -27.17
CA THR A 336 13.62 -4.51 -28.08
C THR A 336 13.13 -4.23 -29.49
N ARG A 337 14.03 -3.85 -30.42
CA ARG A 337 13.71 -3.82 -31.85
C ARG A 337 13.27 -5.21 -32.31
N GLN A 338 12.14 -5.28 -33.01
CA GLN A 338 11.58 -6.51 -33.58
C GLN A 338 11.14 -6.21 -35.01
N ASN A 339 11.14 -7.22 -35.88
CA ASN A 339 10.56 -7.14 -37.21
C ASN A 339 9.08 -7.61 -37.18
N THR A 340 8.37 -7.38 -38.28
CA THR A 340 6.97 -7.75 -38.44
C THR A 340 6.72 -9.24 -38.21
N GLU A 341 7.57 -10.11 -38.78
CA GLU A 341 7.47 -11.57 -38.64
C GLU A 341 7.41 -12.02 -37.17
N ARG A 342 8.32 -11.52 -36.33
CA ARG A 342 8.37 -11.88 -34.91
C ARG A 342 7.13 -11.42 -34.14
N ILE A 343 6.50 -10.32 -34.55
CA ILE A 343 5.24 -9.86 -33.97
C ILE A 343 4.11 -10.81 -34.37
N LEU A 344 4.06 -11.23 -35.64
CA LEU A 344 3.07 -12.19 -36.14
C LEU A 344 3.24 -13.56 -35.47
N GLU A 345 4.46 -14.04 -35.25
CA GLU A 345 4.74 -15.29 -34.51
C GLU A 345 4.19 -15.27 -33.08
N LYS A 346 4.32 -14.14 -32.37
CA LYS A 346 3.76 -13.96 -31.03
C LYS A 346 2.24 -14.02 -31.03
N LEU A 347 1.59 -13.42 -32.04
CA LEU A 347 0.15 -13.51 -32.22
C LEU A 347 -0.28 -14.94 -32.58
N ALA A 348 0.49 -15.63 -33.42
CA ALA A 348 0.21 -16.99 -33.87
C ALA A 348 0.30 -17.99 -32.72
N THR A 349 1.31 -17.82 -31.87
CA THR A 349 1.48 -18.60 -30.64
C THR A 349 0.29 -18.41 -29.70
N TRP A 350 -0.20 -17.17 -29.55
CA TRP A 350 -1.38 -16.89 -28.72
C TRP A 350 -2.66 -17.52 -29.29
N LEU A 351 -2.85 -17.42 -30.61
CA LEU A 351 -4.02 -17.94 -31.30
C LEU A 351 -3.97 -19.45 -31.58
N GLN A 352 -2.81 -20.07 -31.37
CA GLN A 352 -2.50 -21.47 -31.69
C GLN A 352 -2.72 -21.79 -33.18
N VAL A 353 -2.18 -20.93 -34.05
CA VAL A 353 -2.26 -21.07 -35.51
C VAL A 353 -0.89 -20.87 -36.15
N GLU A 354 -0.80 -21.10 -37.46
CA GLU A 354 0.40 -20.79 -38.24
C GLU A 354 0.69 -19.28 -38.24
N ALA A 355 1.98 -18.92 -38.28
CA ALA A 355 2.43 -17.53 -38.28
C ALA A 355 2.28 -16.84 -39.65
N THR A 356 1.13 -17.02 -40.29
CA THR A 356 0.76 -16.38 -41.56
C THR A 356 -0.36 -15.36 -41.32
N PRO A 357 -0.34 -14.19 -41.99
CA PRO A 357 -1.40 -13.20 -41.87
C PRO A 357 -2.80 -13.79 -42.10
N GLU A 358 -2.95 -14.71 -43.05
CA GLU A 358 -4.21 -15.35 -43.41
C GLU A 358 -4.77 -16.21 -42.26
N ALA A 359 -3.92 -17.02 -41.62
CA ALA A 359 -4.34 -17.87 -40.50
C ALA A 359 -4.71 -17.04 -39.27
N LEU A 360 -3.92 -16.00 -38.98
CA LEU A 360 -4.18 -15.04 -37.90
C LEU A 360 -5.52 -14.32 -38.10
N ILE A 361 -5.73 -13.75 -39.29
CA ILE A 361 -6.96 -13.02 -39.63
C ILE A 361 -8.17 -13.94 -39.49
N LYS A 362 -8.10 -15.15 -40.07
CA LYS A 362 -9.19 -16.12 -39.97
C LYS A 362 -9.56 -16.40 -38.51
N ARG A 363 -8.57 -16.65 -37.66
CA ARG A 363 -8.78 -16.97 -36.25
C ARG A 363 -9.31 -15.78 -35.43
N ILE A 364 -8.84 -14.56 -35.70
CA ILE A 364 -9.37 -13.33 -35.08
C ILE A 364 -10.83 -13.12 -35.49
N LEU A 365 -11.20 -13.38 -36.74
CA LEU A 365 -12.58 -13.26 -37.20
C LEU A 365 -13.50 -14.34 -36.61
N GLU A 366 -13.00 -15.56 -36.37
CA GLU A 366 -13.71 -16.57 -35.59
C GLU A 366 -13.99 -16.09 -34.17
N ASN A 367 -13.00 -15.48 -33.51
CA ASN A 367 -13.18 -14.86 -32.19
C ASN A 367 -14.21 -13.73 -32.22
N CYS A 368 -14.21 -12.88 -33.26
CA CYS A 368 -15.22 -11.82 -33.40
C CYS A 368 -16.65 -12.37 -33.50
N LYS A 369 -16.85 -13.54 -34.13
CA LYS A 369 -18.17 -14.17 -34.26
C LYS A 369 -18.75 -14.70 -32.94
N THR A 370 -17.94 -14.78 -31.88
CA THR A 370 -18.43 -15.14 -30.54
C THR A 370 -19.31 -14.05 -29.91
N GLY A 371 -19.28 -12.83 -30.47
CA GLY A 371 -19.97 -11.67 -29.91
C GLY A 371 -19.19 -10.95 -28.81
N GLU A 372 -18.02 -11.47 -28.40
CA GLU A 372 -17.13 -10.80 -27.45
C GLU A 372 -16.26 -9.75 -28.15
N THR A 373 -15.91 -8.68 -27.43
CA THR A 373 -14.92 -7.69 -27.90
C THR A 373 -13.59 -8.37 -28.18
N VAL A 374 -12.94 -8.06 -29.30
CA VAL A 374 -11.59 -8.54 -29.62
C VAL A 374 -10.62 -7.36 -29.66
N ALA A 375 -9.50 -7.44 -28.96
CA ALA A 375 -8.53 -6.35 -28.94
C ALA A 375 -7.07 -6.81 -28.96
N LEU A 376 -6.27 -6.07 -29.70
CA LEU A 376 -4.82 -6.19 -29.75
C LEU A 376 -4.19 -4.94 -29.13
N VAL A 377 -3.30 -5.11 -28.15
CA VAL A 377 -2.62 -4.01 -27.45
C VAL A 377 -1.12 -4.19 -27.59
N PHE A 378 -0.45 -3.27 -28.28
CA PHE A 378 0.99 -3.24 -28.44
C PHE A 378 1.58 -2.11 -27.61
N TYR A 379 2.33 -2.47 -26.57
CA TYR A 379 3.08 -1.52 -25.75
C TYR A 379 4.49 -1.33 -26.29
N GLN A 380 5.04 -0.15 -26.01
CA GLN A 380 6.42 0.22 -26.31
C GLN A 380 6.70 0.25 -27.82
N VAL A 381 5.72 0.69 -28.61
CA VAL A 381 5.81 0.72 -30.07
C VAL A 381 6.93 1.65 -30.57
N GLU A 382 7.44 2.56 -29.74
CA GLU A 382 8.62 3.39 -30.02
C GLU A 382 9.90 2.58 -30.28
N TYR A 383 9.96 1.29 -29.91
CA TYR A 383 11.07 0.42 -30.29
C TYR A 383 10.99 -0.08 -31.74
N LEU A 384 9.83 -0.01 -32.38
CA LEU A 384 9.64 -0.36 -33.78
C LEU A 384 10.01 0.85 -34.66
N ASP A 385 10.73 0.60 -35.74
CA ASP A 385 10.97 1.65 -36.73
C ASP A 385 9.75 1.84 -37.65
N LYS A 386 9.74 2.96 -38.37
CA LYS A 386 8.64 3.32 -39.28
C LYS A 386 8.38 2.24 -40.33
N GLY A 387 9.43 1.63 -40.89
CA GLY A 387 9.28 0.59 -41.91
C GLY A 387 8.59 -0.65 -41.37
N THR A 388 8.96 -1.08 -40.16
CA THR A 388 8.33 -2.21 -39.46
C THR A 388 6.86 -1.91 -39.16
N LEU A 389 6.53 -0.70 -38.69
CA LEU A 389 5.15 -0.29 -38.41
C LEU A 389 4.30 -0.28 -39.69
N GLU A 390 4.81 0.32 -40.76
CA GLU A 390 4.13 0.35 -42.07
C GLU A 390 3.93 -1.05 -42.64
N GLU A 391 4.95 -1.92 -42.53
CA GLU A 391 4.85 -3.32 -42.95
C GLU A 391 3.78 -4.06 -42.15
N LEU A 392 3.77 -3.96 -40.82
CA LEU A 392 2.76 -4.59 -39.96
C LEU A 392 1.34 -4.09 -40.30
N ILE A 393 1.19 -2.79 -40.56
CA ILE A 393 -0.10 -2.22 -40.96
C ILE A 393 -0.54 -2.77 -42.32
N ASN A 394 0.34 -2.77 -43.31
CA ASN A 394 0.00 -3.17 -44.68
C ASN A 394 -0.20 -4.68 -44.84
N THR A 395 0.58 -5.49 -44.13
CA THR A 395 0.56 -6.96 -44.24
C THR A 395 -0.46 -7.61 -43.31
N PHE A 396 -0.84 -6.96 -42.20
CA PHE A 396 -1.71 -7.56 -41.19
C PHE A 396 -2.93 -6.70 -40.84
N TRP A 397 -2.77 -5.45 -40.38
CA TRP A 397 -3.90 -4.64 -39.91
C TRP A 397 -4.90 -4.30 -41.03
N ASN A 398 -4.42 -3.75 -42.16
CA ASN A 398 -5.28 -3.36 -43.27
C ASN A 398 -6.03 -4.57 -43.89
N PRO A 399 -5.38 -5.73 -44.12
CA PRO A 399 -6.09 -6.94 -44.53
C PRO A 399 -7.12 -7.42 -43.50
N LEU A 400 -6.81 -7.35 -42.19
CA LEU A 400 -7.73 -7.71 -41.13
C LEU A 400 -8.98 -6.83 -41.15
N VAL A 401 -8.82 -5.50 -41.23
CA VAL A 401 -9.95 -4.55 -41.29
C VAL A 401 -10.85 -4.83 -42.48
N LYS A 402 -10.28 -5.01 -43.68
CA LYS A 402 -11.04 -5.34 -44.90
C LYS A 402 -11.83 -6.64 -44.78
N ALA A 403 -11.24 -7.67 -44.16
CA ALA A 403 -11.90 -8.95 -43.93
C ALA A 403 -12.97 -8.85 -42.82
N ALA A 404 -12.72 -8.06 -41.79
CA ALA A 404 -13.63 -7.80 -40.69
C ALA A 404 -14.87 -7.04 -41.15
N GLN A 405 -14.73 -5.96 -41.94
CA GLN A 405 -15.86 -5.20 -42.49
C GLN A 405 -16.85 -6.12 -43.23
N LYS A 406 -16.34 -6.99 -44.11
CA LYS A 406 -17.16 -7.98 -44.83
C LYS A 406 -17.85 -8.98 -43.90
N THR A 407 -17.12 -9.45 -42.89
CA THR A 407 -17.62 -10.44 -41.92
C THR A 407 -18.71 -9.85 -41.04
N TYR A 408 -18.52 -8.62 -40.56
CA TYR A 408 -19.46 -7.93 -39.70
C TYR A 408 -20.77 -7.64 -40.43
N LEU A 409 -20.70 -7.14 -41.67
CA LEU A 409 -21.87 -6.96 -42.52
C LEU A 409 -22.62 -8.28 -42.77
N ARG A 410 -21.88 -9.36 -43.06
CA ARG A 410 -22.49 -10.68 -43.35
C ARG A 410 -23.16 -11.33 -42.14
N HIS A 411 -22.61 -11.13 -40.95
CA HIS A 411 -23.05 -11.77 -39.71
C HIS A 411 -23.80 -10.83 -38.76
N SER A 412 -24.00 -9.56 -39.14
CA SER A 412 -24.63 -8.51 -38.31
C SER A 412 -23.98 -8.38 -36.93
N LEU A 413 -22.65 -8.30 -36.91
CA LEU A 413 -21.86 -8.18 -35.68
C LEU A 413 -21.76 -6.71 -35.23
N ASP A 414 -21.83 -6.48 -33.91
CA ASP A 414 -21.75 -5.14 -33.29
C ASP A 414 -20.67 -5.06 -32.18
N ASN A 415 -19.98 -6.16 -31.90
CA ASN A 415 -18.89 -6.20 -30.92
C ASN A 415 -17.64 -5.47 -31.45
N PRO A 416 -16.92 -4.70 -30.62
CA PRO A 416 -15.74 -3.98 -31.10
C PRO A 416 -14.56 -4.87 -31.50
N LEU A 417 -13.87 -4.48 -32.59
CA LEU A 417 -12.53 -4.94 -32.95
C LEU A 417 -11.54 -3.77 -32.80
N LEU A 418 -10.63 -3.88 -31.83
CA LEU A 418 -9.77 -2.76 -31.42
C LEU A 418 -8.29 -3.07 -31.61
N LEU A 419 -7.54 -2.07 -32.09
CA LEU A 419 -6.08 -2.07 -32.05
C LEU A 419 -5.60 -0.86 -31.27
N PHE A 420 -4.79 -1.09 -30.23
CA PHE A 420 -4.12 -0.04 -29.47
C PHE A 420 -2.61 -0.14 -29.67
N MET A 421 -2.01 0.92 -30.18
CA MET A 421 -0.56 1.10 -30.22
C MET A 421 -0.18 2.14 -29.17
N VAL A 422 0.59 1.74 -28.18
CA VAL A 422 0.91 2.55 -27.01
C VAL A 422 2.40 2.89 -27.00
N ASP A 423 2.69 4.15 -27.33
CA ASP A 423 4.00 4.76 -27.22
C ASP A 423 4.18 5.33 -25.82
N LEU A 424 5.14 4.79 -25.06
CA LEU A 424 5.41 5.23 -23.67
C LEU A 424 6.40 6.40 -23.60
N GLY A 425 6.79 6.98 -24.74
CA GLY A 425 7.70 8.12 -24.81
C GLY A 425 9.13 7.80 -24.39
N LYS A 426 9.52 6.52 -24.32
CA LYS A 426 10.85 6.10 -23.84
C LYS A 426 12.00 6.60 -24.71
N LYS A 427 11.73 6.92 -25.97
CA LYS A 427 12.70 7.52 -26.91
C LYS A 427 12.53 9.04 -27.09
N GLY A 428 11.74 9.70 -26.25
CA GLY A 428 11.35 11.10 -26.40
C GLY A 428 10.00 11.25 -27.10
N ASP A 429 9.46 12.47 -27.09
CA ASP A 429 8.22 12.79 -27.80
C ASP A 429 8.51 12.89 -29.30
N HIS A 430 7.97 11.95 -30.07
CA HIS A 430 8.04 11.94 -31.52
C HIS A 430 6.62 11.93 -32.08
N PRO A 431 6.35 12.64 -33.20
CA PRO A 431 5.06 12.55 -33.85
C PRO A 431 4.78 11.12 -34.32
N CYS A 432 3.50 10.75 -34.36
CA CYS A 432 3.07 9.45 -34.87
C CYS A 432 3.68 9.20 -36.27
N PRO A 433 4.49 8.14 -36.45
CA PRO A 433 5.27 7.95 -37.69
C PRO A 433 4.44 7.41 -38.86
N ILE A 434 3.18 7.05 -38.60
CA ILE A 434 2.23 6.44 -39.52
C ILE A 434 1.07 7.39 -39.82
N ASN A 435 0.29 7.09 -40.86
CA ASN A 435 -0.89 7.87 -41.21
C ASN A 435 -1.94 7.80 -40.07
N HIS A 436 -2.38 8.96 -39.60
CA HIS A 436 -3.29 9.11 -38.47
C HIS A 436 -4.24 10.30 -38.67
N SER A 437 -5.29 10.34 -37.86
CA SER A 437 -6.28 11.41 -37.79
C SER A 437 -6.45 11.85 -36.34
N SER A 438 -6.89 13.09 -36.13
CA SER A 438 -7.33 13.55 -34.81
C SER A 438 -8.67 12.94 -34.39
N ASP A 439 -9.56 12.70 -35.36
CA ASP A 439 -10.92 12.21 -35.11
C ASP A 439 -11.19 10.93 -35.89
N TYR A 440 -12.10 10.10 -35.37
CA TYR A 440 -12.50 8.87 -36.03
C TYR A 440 -13.24 9.16 -37.35
N ASN A 441 -12.92 8.40 -38.40
CA ASN A 441 -13.63 8.44 -39.67
C ASN A 441 -14.18 7.05 -40.00
N ALA A 442 -15.49 6.91 -40.04
CA ALA A 442 -16.18 5.65 -40.33
C ALA A 442 -15.90 5.11 -41.75
N GLU A 443 -15.50 5.97 -42.69
CA GLU A 443 -15.11 5.56 -44.05
C GLU A 443 -13.71 4.94 -44.11
N HIS A 444 -12.87 5.23 -43.10
CA HIS A 444 -11.48 4.77 -43.01
C HIS A 444 -11.17 4.13 -41.64
N PRO A 445 -11.84 3.02 -41.27
CA PRO A 445 -11.65 2.37 -39.97
C PRO A 445 -10.24 1.78 -39.76
N GLU A 446 -9.47 1.62 -40.83
CA GLU A 446 -8.06 1.25 -40.77
C GLU A 446 -7.14 2.37 -40.26
N GLN A 447 -7.57 3.63 -40.35
CA GLN A 447 -6.79 4.79 -39.93
C GLN A 447 -6.68 4.85 -38.41
N PHE A 448 -5.51 5.27 -37.94
CA PHE A 448 -5.27 5.45 -36.51
C PHE A 448 -5.84 6.78 -36.03
N VAL A 449 -6.60 6.74 -34.93
CA VAL A 449 -6.98 7.94 -34.17
C VAL A 449 -5.88 8.24 -33.16
N GLU A 450 -5.32 9.44 -33.23
CA GLU A 450 -4.27 9.87 -32.32
C GLU A 450 -4.87 10.37 -30.99
N LEU A 451 -4.44 9.74 -29.90
CA LEU A 451 -4.80 10.08 -28.53
C LEU A 451 -3.55 10.50 -27.78
N VAL A 452 -3.31 11.82 -27.76
CA VAL A 452 -2.13 12.41 -27.10
C VAL A 452 -2.43 12.63 -25.63
N THR A 453 -1.63 12.04 -24.75
CA THR A 453 -1.58 12.36 -23.32
C THR A 453 -0.67 13.56 -23.11
N GLN A 454 -1.03 14.39 -22.14
CA GLN A 454 -0.31 15.59 -21.76
C GLN A 454 -0.26 15.69 -20.24
N ARG A 455 0.64 16.54 -19.74
CA ARG A 455 0.70 16.92 -18.33
C ARG A 455 -0.63 17.53 -17.87
N PHE A 456 -0.99 17.28 -16.61
CA PHE A 456 -2.18 17.88 -16.00
C PHE A 456 -2.05 19.40 -16.00
N GLN A 457 -3.15 20.07 -16.28
CA GLN A 457 -3.32 21.50 -16.11
C GLN A 457 -3.94 21.76 -14.75
N ASP A 458 -3.71 22.93 -14.13
CA ASP A 458 -4.26 23.28 -12.82
C ASP A 458 -5.79 23.13 -12.75
N ARG A 459 -6.47 23.41 -13.87
CA ARG A 459 -7.92 23.26 -13.98
C ARG A 459 -8.39 21.81 -13.88
N ASP A 460 -7.55 20.83 -14.17
CA ASP A 460 -7.90 19.41 -14.13
C ASP A 460 -8.13 18.96 -12.67
N PHE A 461 -7.44 19.59 -11.71
CA PHE A 461 -7.62 19.34 -10.28
C PHE A 461 -8.92 19.92 -9.69
N ARG A 462 -9.72 20.66 -10.48
CA ARG A 462 -11.13 20.95 -10.11
C ARG A 462 -11.94 19.67 -9.94
N TRP A 463 -11.51 18.55 -10.50
CA TRP A 463 -12.09 17.24 -10.24
C TRP A 463 -12.25 16.92 -8.74
N LEU A 464 -11.30 17.34 -7.88
CA LEU A 464 -11.42 17.15 -6.42
C LEU A 464 -12.65 17.85 -5.86
N THR A 465 -12.87 19.12 -6.26
CA THR A 465 -14.03 19.90 -5.83
C THR A 465 -15.31 19.42 -6.48
N ASP A 466 -15.27 19.05 -7.76
CA ASP A 466 -16.44 18.59 -8.53
C ASP A 466 -16.98 17.25 -8.02
N ASN A 467 -16.13 16.43 -7.41
CA ASN A 467 -16.50 15.11 -6.85
C ASN A 467 -16.49 15.10 -5.31
N GLN A 468 -16.56 16.27 -4.65
CA GLN A 468 -16.43 16.39 -3.19
C GLN A 468 -17.35 15.45 -2.42
N THR A 469 -18.63 15.35 -2.80
CA THR A 469 -19.60 14.50 -2.11
C THR A 469 -19.24 13.01 -2.20
N GLU A 470 -18.73 12.57 -3.34
CA GLU A 470 -18.32 11.16 -3.57
C GLU A 470 -16.97 10.85 -2.91
N LEU A 471 -16.10 11.86 -2.76
CA LEU A 471 -14.79 11.74 -2.13
C LEU A 471 -14.82 11.89 -0.60
N HIS A 472 -15.83 12.55 -0.04
CA HIS A 472 -15.95 12.79 1.41
C HIS A 472 -15.83 11.52 2.27
N PRO A 473 -16.42 10.36 1.91
CA PRO A 473 -16.27 9.12 2.68
C PRO A 473 -14.83 8.59 2.79
N PHE A 474 -13.91 9.08 1.96
CA PHE A 474 -12.50 8.70 1.99
C PHE A 474 -11.64 9.67 2.82
N LEU A 475 -12.18 10.84 3.17
CA LEU A 475 -11.48 11.88 3.90
C LEU A 475 -11.74 11.71 5.39
N LYS A 476 -10.69 11.59 6.20
CA LYS A 476 -10.81 11.67 7.65
C LYS A 476 -10.61 13.09 8.15
N ASN A 477 -9.41 13.63 7.95
CA ASN A 477 -8.97 14.89 8.59
C ASN A 477 -8.29 15.87 7.62
N VAL A 478 -8.41 15.67 6.30
CA VAL A 478 -7.74 16.49 5.27
C VAL A 478 -8.78 17.20 4.42
N SER A 479 -8.58 18.51 4.19
CA SER A 479 -9.42 19.31 3.31
C SER A 479 -9.09 19.04 1.83
N LEU A 480 -10.10 18.85 0.98
CA LEU A 480 -9.91 18.70 -0.47
C LEU A 480 -9.18 19.89 -1.12
N GLU A 481 -9.32 21.09 -0.56
CA GLU A 481 -8.58 22.27 -1.05
C GLU A 481 -7.08 22.16 -0.74
N ALA A 482 -6.71 21.55 0.39
CA ALA A 482 -5.31 21.27 0.70
C ALA A 482 -4.75 20.23 -0.28
N ILE A 483 -5.47 19.11 -0.48
CA ILE A 483 -5.09 18.08 -1.45
C ILE A 483 -4.93 18.70 -2.84
N LYS A 484 -5.87 19.53 -3.27
CA LYS A 484 -5.84 20.19 -4.58
C LYS A 484 -4.62 21.08 -4.73
N LYS A 485 -4.28 21.86 -3.70
CA LYS A 485 -3.09 22.69 -3.70
C LYS A 485 -1.83 21.83 -3.81
N ASP A 486 -1.71 20.80 -2.98
CA ASP A 486 -0.55 19.91 -2.95
C ASP A 486 -0.39 19.21 -4.32
N MET A 487 -1.48 18.76 -4.92
CA MET A 487 -1.46 18.14 -6.26
C MET A 487 -1.03 19.10 -7.37
N ILE A 488 -1.42 20.37 -7.29
CA ILE A 488 -0.98 21.40 -8.23
C ILE A 488 0.52 21.67 -8.03
N ASP A 489 0.97 21.80 -6.79
CA ASP A 489 2.37 22.05 -6.45
C ASP A 489 3.26 20.88 -6.90
N ASP A 490 2.86 19.64 -6.64
CA ASP A 490 3.54 18.42 -7.09
C ASP A 490 3.56 18.32 -8.62
N ASN A 491 2.43 18.62 -9.27
CA ASN A 491 2.35 18.67 -10.73
C ASN A 491 3.14 19.83 -11.34
N HIS A 492 3.65 20.80 -10.57
CA HIS A 492 4.56 21.84 -11.06
C HIS A 492 6.05 21.50 -10.87
N LEU A 493 6.38 20.50 -10.06
CA LEU A 493 7.78 20.11 -9.84
C LEU A 493 8.47 19.67 -11.16
N PRO A 494 9.76 20.01 -11.36
CA PRO A 494 10.47 19.67 -12.58
C PRO A 494 10.53 18.15 -12.79
N ASN A 495 10.26 17.69 -14.02
CA ASN A 495 10.25 16.27 -14.40
C ASN A 495 9.19 15.39 -13.73
N THR A 496 8.26 15.94 -12.94
CA THR A 496 7.16 15.14 -12.37
C THR A 496 6.32 14.51 -13.46
N LYS A 497 6.13 13.20 -13.34
CA LYS A 497 5.33 12.42 -14.28
C LYS A 497 3.87 12.38 -13.83
N PRO A 498 2.92 12.32 -14.76
CA PRO A 498 1.53 12.02 -14.46
C PRO A 498 1.31 10.78 -13.57
N GLU A 499 2.11 9.72 -13.73
CA GLU A 499 2.05 8.54 -12.86
C GLU A 499 2.45 8.86 -11.40
N GLU A 500 3.36 9.80 -11.18
CA GLU A 500 3.76 10.25 -9.83
C GLU A 500 2.65 11.09 -9.19
N VAL A 501 2.02 11.98 -9.98
CA VAL A 501 0.83 12.73 -9.53
C VAL A 501 -0.32 11.77 -9.16
N PHE A 502 -0.54 10.73 -9.95
CA PHE A 502 -1.54 9.70 -9.62
C PHE A 502 -1.15 8.88 -8.39
N THR A 503 0.14 8.61 -8.19
CA THR A 503 0.62 7.89 -7.01
C THR A 503 0.31 8.70 -5.77
N GLU A 504 0.75 9.95 -5.75
CA GLU A 504 0.49 10.85 -4.62
C GLU A 504 -1.01 11.07 -4.40
N LEU A 505 -1.78 11.31 -5.46
CA LEU A 505 -3.24 11.45 -5.37
C LEU A 505 -3.88 10.19 -4.77
N CYS A 506 -3.51 9.00 -5.22
CA CYS A 506 -4.04 7.75 -4.66
C CYS A 506 -3.65 7.58 -3.18
N ASP A 507 -2.44 7.99 -2.80
CA ASP A 507 -1.97 7.95 -1.41
C ASP A 507 -2.81 8.84 -0.49
N TYR A 508 -3.28 10.01 -0.97
CA TYR A 508 -4.27 10.86 -0.26
C TYR A 508 -5.61 10.18 0.00
N PHE A 509 -5.89 9.05 -0.65
CA PHE A 509 -7.12 8.30 -0.48
C PHE A 509 -6.88 6.85 -0.05
N GLY A 510 -5.64 6.49 0.34
CA GLY A 510 -5.31 5.17 0.90
C GLY A 510 -5.22 4.04 -0.10
N LEU A 511 -4.88 4.36 -1.34
CA LEU A 511 -4.75 3.41 -2.41
C LEU A 511 -3.34 3.45 -2.95
N ASP A 512 -2.75 2.28 -3.18
CA ASP A 512 -1.49 2.18 -3.89
C ASP A 512 -1.75 2.18 -5.39
N TRP A 513 -1.26 3.19 -6.09
CA TRP A 513 -1.40 3.29 -7.55
C TRP A 513 -0.97 2.00 -8.26
N HIS A 514 0.09 1.33 -7.80
CA HIS A 514 0.60 0.16 -8.50
C HIS A 514 -0.27 -1.09 -8.29
N SER A 515 -0.47 -1.51 -7.04
CA SER A 515 -1.17 -2.73 -6.68
C SER A 515 -2.69 -2.59 -6.75
N ASP A 516 -3.22 -1.41 -6.42
CA ASP A 516 -4.67 -1.20 -6.35
C ASP A 516 -5.27 -0.75 -7.67
N ILE A 517 -4.53 0.04 -8.44
CA ILE A 517 -4.99 0.62 -9.70
C ILE A 517 -4.35 -0.13 -10.88
N THR A 518 -3.04 -0.03 -11.09
CA THR A 518 -2.41 -0.50 -12.34
C THR A 518 -2.41 -2.01 -12.55
N ARG A 519 -2.29 -2.82 -11.48
CA ARG A 519 -2.27 -4.29 -11.57
C ARG A 519 -3.56 -4.87 -12.18
N GLN A 520 -4.69 -4.16 -12.06
CA GLN A 520 -5.95 -4.56 -12.68
C GLN A 520 -5.92 -4.48 -14.23
N PHE A 521 -5.00 -3.72 -14.81
CA PHE A 521 -4.98 -3.44 -16.25
C PHE A 521 -3.94 -4.24 -17.03
N LEU A 522 -2.85 -4.65 -16.35
CA LEU A 522 -1.75 -5.42 -16.93
C LEU A 522 -2.04 -6.92 -17.01
N ALA A 523 -3.05 -7.41 -16.30
CA ALA A 523 -3.51 -8.79 -16.42
C ALA A 523 -4.33 -8.96 -17.71
N GLY A 524 -3.79 -9.69 -18.68
CA GLY A 524 -4.44 -10.01 -19.96
C GLY A 524 -3.44 -10.23 -21.08
#